data_AF-A0A834A1Y4-F1
#
_entry.id   AF-A0A834A1Y4-F1
#
_cell.length_a   1.000
_cell.length_b   1.000
_cell.length_c   1.000
_cell.angle_alpha   90.00
_cell.angle_beta   90.00
_cell.angle_gamma   90.00
#
_symmetry.space_group_name_H-M   'P 1'
#
loop_
_entity.id
_entity.type
_entity.pdbx_description
1 polymer ?
#
loop_
_entity_poly.entity_id
_entity_poly.type
_entity_poly.pdbx_seq_one_letter_code
_entity_poly.pdbx_strand_id
1 'polypeptide(L)'
;MSRGSIEIPLRDTDEVIELDFDQLPEGDEVISILKQEHTQLHIWIALALEYYKQGKTEEFVKLLEAARIDGNLDYRDHEKDQMTCLDTLAAYYVQQARKEKNKDNKKDLITQATLLYTMADKIIMYDQNHLLGRACFCLLEGDKMDQADAQFHFVLNQSPNNIPALLGKACISFNKKDYRGALAYYKKALRTNPGCPGKRKALSLK
;
A
#
# COMPACT_ATOMS: atom_id res chain seq x y z
N MET A 1 -9.28 2.87 20.97
CA MET A 1 -7.84 2.75 21.26
C MET A 1 -7.52 1.29 21.16
N SER A 2 -6.91 0.84 20.06
CA SER A 2 -6.47 -0.54 19.93
C SER A 2 -5.19 -0.69 20.74
N ARG A 3 -5.22 -1.49 21.80
CA ARG A 3 -4.02 -2.00 22.48
C ARG A 3 -3.32 -2.94 21.51
N GLY A 4 -2.44 -2.41 20.67
CA GLY A 4 -1.64 -3.21 19.76
C GLY A 4 -0.18 -3.10 20.17
N SER A 5 0.52 -4.22 20.18
CA SER A 5 1.96 -4.28 20.33
C SER A 5 2.56 -5.08 19.17
N ILE A 6 3.86 -4.95 18.99
CA ILE A 6 4.64 -5.81 18.09
C ILE A 6 5.82 -6.39 18.85
N GLU A 7 6.08 -7.66 18.60
CA GLU A 7 7.21 -8.39 19.15
C GLU A 7 8.36 -8.36 18.13
N ILE A 8 9.53 -7.91 18.59
CA ILE A 8 10.78 -7.94 17.83
C ILE A 8 11.61 -9.09 18.41
N PRO A 9 11.82 -10.19 17.65
CA PRO A 9 12.68 -11.27 18.08
C PRO A 9 14.11 -10.78 18.29
N LEU A 10 14.69 -11.12 19.44
CA LEU A 10 16.10 -10.88 19.72
C LEU A 10 16.95 -11.93 19.01
N ARG A 11 18.02 -11.47 18.39
CA ARG A 11 18.94 -12.30 17.63
C ARG A 11 19.57 -13.37 18.51
N ASP A 12 19.65 -14.58 17.97
CA ASP A 12 20.32 -15.73 18.61
C ASP A 12 19.72 -16.14 19.97
N THR A 13 18.48 -15.71 20.28
CA THR A 13 17.76 -16.07 21.51
C THR A 13 16.27 -16.35 21.23
N ASP A 14 15.56 -16.95 22.19
CA ASP A 14 14.09 -17.11 22.15
C ASP A 14 13.35 -15.91 22.79
N GLU A 15 14.08 -14.85 23.15
CA GLU A 15 13.52 -13.65 23.77
C GLU A 15 13.00 -12.67 22.72
N VAL A 16 12.04 -11.82 23.12
CA VAL A 16 11.46 -10.79 22.25
C VAL A 16 11.38 -9.45 22.98
N ILE A 17 11.58 -8.35 22.26
CA ILE A 17 11.25 -7.01 22.72
C ILE A 17 9.81 -6.72 22.31
N GLU A 18 8.93 -6.46 23.27
CA GLU A 18 7.58 -5.98 22.99
C GLU A 18 7.56 -4.46 22.92
N LEU A 19 7.14 -3.91 21.77
CA LEU A 19 6.91 -2.48 21.59
C LEU A 19 5.40 -2.18 21.56
N ASP A 20 4.93 -1.37 22.50
CA ASP A 20 3.57 -0.85 22.51
C ASP A 20 3.42 0.25 21.45
N PHE A 21 2.39 0.13 20.60
CA PHE A 21 2.11 1.11 19.57
C PHE A 21 1.77 2.50 20.14
N ASP A 22 1.20 2.59 21.33
CA ASP A 22 0.89 3.88 21.95
C ASP A 22 2.16 4.60 22.45
N GLN A 23 3.29 3.89 22.58
CA GLN A 23 4.56 4.41 23.12
C GLN A 23 5.76 4.05 22.24
N LEU A 24 5.59 4.16 20.92
CA LEU A 24 6.70 3.90 20.00
C LEU A 24 7.87 4.87 20.22
N PRO A 25 9.12 4.37 20.26
CA PRO A 25 10.33 5.19 20.33
C PRO A 25 10.51 6.14 19.13
N GLU A 26 11.60 6.89 19.09
CA GLU A 26 11.99 7.63 17.88
C GLU A 26 12.46 6.69 16.77
N GLY A 27 12.29 7.08 15.51
CA GLY A 27 12.57 6.16 14.41
C GLY A 27 14.03 5.77 14.28
N ASP A 28 14.99 6.60 14.69
CA ASP A 28 16.42 6.21 14.70
C ASP A 28 16.70 5.08 15.69
N GLU A 29 16.04 5.10 16.85
CA GLU A 29 16.17 4.05 17.85
C GLU A 29 15.55 2.75 17.34
N VAL A 30 14.33 2.82 16.79
CA VAL A 30 13.68 1.67 16.17
C VAL A 30 14.52 1.09 15.03
N ILE A 31 15.02 1.93 14.12
CA ILE A 31 15.90 1.49 13.02
C ILE A 31 17.13 0.77 13.57
N SER A 32 17.77 1.32 14.61
CA SER A 32 18.97 0.73 15.21
C SER A 32 18.69 -0.65 15.79
N ILE A 33 17.60 -0.81 16.53
CA ILE A 33 17.14 -2.10 17.08
C ILE A 33 16.89 -3.08 15.93
N LEU A 34 16.09 -2.70 14.93
CA LEU A 34 15.73 -3.60 13.83
C LEU A 34 16.93 -4.08 13.01
N LYS A 35 17.96 -3.23 12.84
CA LYS A 35 19.24 -3.60 12.20
C LYS A 35 20.04 -4.57 13.05
N GLN A 36 20.21 -4.25 14.34
CA GLN A 36 21.00 -5.06 15.26
C GLN A 36 20.44 -6.48 15.38
N GLU A 37 19.11 -6.58 15.47
CA GLU A 37 18.41 -7.84 15.63
C GLU A 37 18.15 -8.59 14.31
N HIS A 38 18.61 -8.08 13.16
CA HIS A 38 18.42 -8.68 11.83
C HIS A 38 16.95 -9.10 11.54
N THR A 39 16.03 -8.24 11.94
CA THR A 39 14.59 -8.52 11.85
C THR A 39 14.08 -8.66 10.42
N GLN A 40 13.03 -9.47 10.25
CA GLN A 40 12.35 -9.65 8.96
C GLN A 40 11.63 -8.36 8.53
N LEU A 41 11.57 -8.10 7.22
CA LEU A 41 11.07 -6.84 6.66
C LEU A 41 9.60 -6.56 7.01
N HIS A 42 8.75 -7.58 7.18
CA HIS A 42 7.37 -7.35 7.61
C HIS A 42 7.26 -6.59 8.95
N ILE A 43 8.23 -6.73 9.87
CA ILE A 43 8.27 -5.99 11.14
C ILE A 43 8.54 -4.50 10.88
N TRP A 44 9.49 -4.20 9.99
CA TRP A 44 9.77 -2.83 9.55
C TRP A 44 8.54 -2.18 8.92
N ILE A 45 7.84 -2.90 8.05
CA ILE A 45 6.63 -2.43 7.38
C ILE A 45 5.51 -2.18 8.41
N ALA A 46 5.32 -3.08 9.37
CA ALA A 46 4.30 -2.95 10.40
C ALA A 46 4.54 -1.71 11.28
N LEU A 47 5.78 -1.50 11.75
CA LEU A 47 6.16 -0.33 12.53
C LEU A 47 6.01 0.96 11.72
N ALA A 48 6.40 0.96 10.44
CA ALA A 48 6.25 2.11 9.56
C ALA A 48 4.77 2.50 9.48
N LEU A 49 3.90 1.53 9.17
CA LEU A 49 2.46 1.74 9.08
C LEU A 49 1.87 2.28 10.39
N GLU A 50 2.43 1.91 11.54
CA GLU A 50 2.00 2.44 12.82
C GLU A 50 2.41 3.90 13.02
N TYR A 51 3.66 4.27 12.70
CA TYR A 51 4.07 5.68 12.65
C TYR A 51 3.17 6.50 11.72
N TYR A 52 2.81 5.94 10.56
CA TYR A 52 1.90 6.58 9.63
C TYR A 52 0.50 6.81 10.21
N LYS A 53 -0.07 5.84 10.95
CA LYS A 53 -1.36 6.01 11.64
C LYS A 53 -1.33 7.11 12.70
N GLN A 54 -0.19 7.31 13.36
CA GLN A 54 0.02 8.38 14.33
C GLN A 54 0.28 9.75 13.67
N GLY A 55 0.33 9.82 12.35
CA GLY A 55 0.66 11.04 11.60
C GLY A 55 2.16 11.38 11.57
N LYS A 56 3.02 10.51 12.11
CA LYS A 56 4.49 10.64 12.10
C LYS A 56 5.03 10.19 10.74
N THR A 57 4.75 10.97 9.69
CA THR A 57 5.06 10.59 8.30
C THR A 57 6.55 10.59 7.98
N GLU A 58 7.35 11.42 8.66
CA GLU A 58 8.80 11.45 8.47
C GLU A 58 9.42 10.13 8.93
N GLU A 59 9.04 9.63 10.11
CA GLU A 59 9.48 8.34 10.62
C GLU A 59 9.02 7.18 9.73
N PHE A 60 7.78 7.23 9.21
CA PHE A 60 7.30 6.24 8.24
C PHE A 60 8.22 6.15 7.00
N VAL A 61 8.56 7.28 6.38
CA VAL A 61 9.43 7.29 5.19
C VAL A 61 10.83 6.81 5.55
N LYS A 62 11.37 7.32 6.66
CA LYS A 62 12.71 7.00 7.14
C LYS A 62 12.88 5.50 7.41
N LEU A 63 11.90 4.87 8.05
CA LEU A 63 11.91 3.45 8.36
C LEU A 63 11.86 2.59 7.09
N LEU A 64 11.00 2.94 6.12
CA LEU A 64 10.90 2.19 4.86
C LEU A 64 12.13 2.38 3.94
N GLU A 65 12.72 3.57 3.93
CA GLU A 65 14.00 3.78 3.21
C GLU A 65 15.15 3.02 3.87
N ALA A 66 15.21 2.99 5.19
CA ALA A 66 16.19 2.18 5.92
C ALA A 66 15.98 0.69 5.66
N ALA A 67 14.73 0.20 5.70
CA ALA A 67 14.40 -1.20 5.38
C ALA A 67 14.82 -1.59 3.95
N ARG A 68 14.70 -0.67 2.99
CA ARG A 68 15.12 -0.88 1.61
C ARG A 68 16.62 -1.05 1.43
N ILE A 69 17.43 -0.40 2.27
CA ILE A 69 18.91 -0.37 2.17
C ILE A 69 19.54 -1.43 3.08
N ASP A 70 19.07 -1.50 4.32
CA ASP A 70 19.72 -2.22 5.42
C ASP A 70 18.89 -3.38 5.96
N GLY A 71 17.68 -3.60 5.42
CA GLY A 71 16.80 -4.66 5.89
C GLY A 71 17.39 -6.05 5.64
N ASN A 72 17.12 -6.98 6.56
CA ASN A 72 17.53 -8.37 6.40
C ASN A 72 16.83 -8.97 5.17
N LEU A 73 17.54 -9.78 4.40
CA LEU A 73 17.03 -10.57 3.27
C LEU A 73 17.36 -12.07 3.42
N ASP A 74 18.04 -12.47 4.49
CA ASP A 74 18.42 -13.86 4.76
C ASP A 74 17.28 -14.60 5.48
N TYR A 75 16.14 -14.69 4.81
CA TYR A 75 15.04 -15.56 5.21
C TYR A 75 14.20 -15.95 3.99
N ARG A 76 13.43 -17.02 4.18
CA ARG A 76 12.57 -17.56 3.13
C ARG A 76 11.47 -16.56 2.77
N ASP A 77 11.18 -16.44 1.47
CA ASP A 77 10.10 -15.61 0.93
C ASP A 77 10.25 -14.09 1.18
N HIS A 78 11.47 -13.61 1.50
CA HIS A 78 11.79 -12.19 1.71
C HIS A 78 11.44 -11.28 0.52
N GLU A 79 11.44 -11.84 -0.70
CA GLU A 79 11.07 -11.15 -1.94
C GLU A 79 9.68 -10.50 -1.83
N LYS A 80 8.74 -11.17 -1.13
CA LYS A 80 7.39 -10.64 -0.94
C LYS A 80 7.36 -9.44 0.00
N ASP A 81 8.13 -9.49 1.08
CA ASP A 81 8.21 -8.37 2.01
C ASP A 81 8.99 -7.21 1.37
N GLN A 82 10.03 -7.49 0.60
CA GLN A 82 10.79 -6.48 -0.13
C GLN A 82 9.91 -5.74 -1.15
N MET A 83 9.12 -6.47 -1.95
CA MET A 83 8.13 -5.89 -2.85
C MET A 83 7.09 -5.06 -2.07
N THR A 84 6.56 -5.60 -0.97
CA THR A 84 5.57 -4.91 -0.13
C THR A 84 6.12 -3.61 0.46
N CYS A 85 7.38 -3.59 0.90
CA CYS A 85 8.06 -2.40 1.40
C CYS A 85 8.13 -1.31 0.32
N LEU A 86 8.57 -1.68 -0.88
CA LEU A 86 8.64 -0.76 -2.03
C LEU A 86 7.27 -0.23 -2.43
N ASP A 87 6.26 -1.10 -2.52
CA ASP A 87 4.89 -0.72 -2.88
C ASP A 87 4.25 0.20 -1.85
N THR A 88 4.52 -0.05 -0.56
CA THR A 88 3.99 0.76 0.54
C THR A 88 4.57 2.19 0.46
N LEU A 89 5.87 2.31 0.23
CA LEU A 89 6.52 3.60 0.06
C LEU A 89 6.08 4.30 -1.23
N ALA A 90 5.92 3.55 -2.33
CA ALA A 90 5.41 4.08 -3.59
C ALA A 90 3.99 4.63 -3.44
N ALA A 91 3.10 3.86 -2.79
CA ALA A 91 1.72 4.25 -2.55
C ALA A 91 1.63 5.54 -1.71
N TYR A 92 2.54 5.72 -0.74
CA TYR A 92 2.66 6.97 -0.01
C TYR A 92 3.00 8.15 -0.92
N TYR A 93 4.03 8.03 -1.78
CA TYR A 93 4.36 9.10 -2.73
C TYR A 93 3.23 9.39 -3.72
N VAL A 94 2.50 8.37 -4.18
CA VAL A 94 1.28 8.55 -4.99
C VAL A 94 0.22 9.36 -4.25
N GLN A 95 0.01 9.07 -2.96
CA GLN A 95 -0.95 9.80 -2.15
C GLN A 95 -0.54 11.26 -1.96
N GLN A 96 0.74 11.53 -1.72
CA GLN A 96 1.25 12.91 -1.62
C GLN A 96 1.15 13.64 -2.96
N ALA A 97 1.49 12.99 -4.07
CA ALA A 97 1.35 13.56 -5.42
C ALA A 97 -0.11 13.93 -5.78
N ARG A 98 -1.09 13.22 -5.21
CA ARG A 98 -2.53 13.54 -5.38
C ARG A 98 -2.95 14.79 -4.61
N LYS A 99 -2.33 15.06 -3.47
CA LYS A 99 -2.61 16.22 -2.60
C LYS A 99 -1.80 17.46 -3.01
N GLU A 100 -0.65 17.25 -3.65
CA GLU A 100 0.27 18.30 -4.05
C GLU A 100 -0.31 19.19 -5.16
N LYS A 101 -0.19 20.50 -4.97
CA LYS A 101 -0.64 21.53 -5.91
C LYS A 101 0.50 22.06 -6.78
N ASN A 102 1.71 22.10 -6.23
CA ASN A 102 2.90 22.52 -6.96
C ASN A 102 3.24 21.47 -8.02
N LYS A 103 3.36 21.89 -9.29
CA LYS A 103 3.59 20.97 -10.41
C LYS A 103 4.97 20.29 -10.36
N ASP A 104 5.99 21.00 -9.90
CA ASP A 104 7.36 20.48 -9.86
C ASP A 104 7.49 19.45 -8.74
N ASN A 105 7.06 19.79 -7.51
CA ASN A 105 7.02 18.84 -6.40
C ASN A 105 6.18 17.60 -6.73
N LYS A 106 5.03 17.79 -7.39
CA LYS A 106 4.18 16.68 -7.82
C LYS A 106 4.91 15.77 -8.81
N LYS A 107 5.67 16.35 -9.75
CA LYS A 107 6.47 15.59 -10.72
C LYS A 107 7.57 14.79 -10.03
N ASP A 108 8.22 15.36 -9.02
CA ASP A 108 9.24 14.66 -8.24
C ASP A 108 8.64 13.48 -7.46
N LEU A 109 7.50 13.68 -6.79
CA LEU A 109 6.78 12.60 -6.10
C LEU A 109 6.35 11.47 -7.06
N ILE A 110 5.85 11.83 -8.26
CA ILE A 110 5.51 10.84 -9.29
C ILE A 110 6.76 10.09 -9.76
N THR A 111 7.90 10.77 -9.87
CA THR A 111 9.17 10.15 -10.26
C THR A 111 9.64 9.15 -9.20
N GLN A 112 9.56 9.50 -7.92
CA GLN A 112 9.87 8.60 -6.81
C GLN A 112 8.96 7.35 -6.81
N ALA A 113 7.64 7.55 -6.94
CA ALA A 113 6.70 6.44 -7.05
C ALA A 113 6.99 5.53 -8.25
N THR A 114 7.34 6.12 -9.41
CA THR A 114 7.70 5.37 -10.62
C THR A 114 8.91 4.47 -10.38
N LEU A 115 9.96 5.02 -9.75
CA LEU A 115 11.20 4.28 -9.46
C LEU A 115 10.91 3.08 -8.56
N LEU A 116 10.19 3.30 -7.46
CA LEU A 116 9.89 2.24 -6.49
C LEU A 116 9.04 1.14 -7.08
N TYR A 117 8.00 1.49 -7.84
CA TYR A 117 7.19 0.49 -8.54
C TYR A 117 7.97 -0.28 -9.58
N THR A 118 8.89 0.37 -10.31
CA THR A 118 9.76 -0.31 -11.29
C THR A 118 10.75 -1.25 -10.59
N MET A 119 11.20 -0.92 -9.38
CA MET A 119 12.01 -1.82 -8.56
C MET A 119 11.18 -3.02 -8.08
N ALA A 120 9.95 -2.80 -7.61
CA ALA A 120 9.04 -3.86 -7.17
C ALA A 120 8.65 -4.81 -8.32
N ASP A 121 8.41 -4.28 -9.53
CA ASP A 121 8.13 -5.07 -10.75
C ASP A 121 9.22 -6.12 -11.02
N LYS A 122 10.49 -5.83 -10.67
CA LYS A 122 11.65 -6.73 -10.87
C LYS A 122 11.72 -7.86 -9.84
N ILE A 123 11.03 -7.74 -8.72
CA ILE A 123 11.03 -8.73 -7.64
C ILE A 123 9.84 -9.67 -7.85
N ILE A 124 8.61 -9.14 -7.77
CA ILE A 124 7.38 -9.90 -7.98
C ILE A 124 6.38 -9.04 -8.76
N MET A 125 6.18 -9.38 -10.03
CA MET A 125 5.31 -8.60 -10.93
C MET A 125 3.82 -8.96 -10.82
N TYR A 126 3.48 -10.21 -10.53
CA TYR A 126 2.10 -10.71 -10.63
C TYR A 126 1.36 -10.84 -9.29
N ASP A 127 1.86 -10.22 -8.22
CA ASP A 127 1.16 -10.17 -6.95
C ASP A 127 -0.08 -9.27 -7.04
N GLN A 128 -1.18 -9.72 -6.43
CA GLN A 128 -2.47 -9.03 -6.53
C GLN A 128 -2.43 -7.61 -5.95
N ASN A 129 -1.77 -7.41 -4.81
CA ASN A 129 -1.70 -6.10 -4.15
C ASN A 129 -0.74 -5.17 -4.88
N HIS A 130 0.36 -5.71 -5.39
CA HIS A 130 1.29 -4.98 -6.23
C HIS A 130 0.62 -4.43 -7.49
N LEU A 131 -0.08 -5.31 -8.23
CA LEU A 131 -0.81 -4.93 -9.44
C LEU A 131 -1.90 -3.88 -9.17
N LEU A 132 -2.57 -3.95 -8.01
CA LEU A 132 -3.53 -2.92 -7.59
C LEU A 132 -2.86 -1.57 -7.36
N GLY A 133 -1.72 -1.54 -6.68
CA GLY A 133 -0.92 -0.33 -6.46
C GLY A 133 -0.48 0.29 -7.78
N ARG A 134 0.10 -0.52 -8.67
CA ARG A 134 0.52 -0.14 -10.03
C ARG A 134 -0.63 0.42 -10.86
N ALA A 135 -1.77 -0.25 -10.86
CA ALA A 135 -2.96 0.21 -11.58
C ALA A 135 -3.46 1.56 -11.06
N CYS A 136 -3.49 1.74 -9.73
CA CYS A 136 -3.85 3.01 -9.10
C CYS A 136 -2.88 4.15 -9.44
N PHE A 137 -1.59 3.83 -9.60
CA PHE A 137 -0.57 4.76 -10.02
C PHE A 137 -0.74 5.15 -11.50
N CYS A 138 -0.95 4.19 -12.41
CA CYS A 138 -1.22 4.47 -13.82
C CYS A 138 -2.46 5.35 -14.02
N LEU A 139 -3.48 5.22 -13.17
CA LEU A 139 -4.65 6.12 -13.18
C LEU A 139 -4.30 7.56 -12.79
N LEU A 140 -3.31 7.76 -11.91
CA LEU A 140 -2.88 9.10 -11.52
C LEU A 140 -2.17 9.81 -12.68
N GLU A 141 -1.38 9.08 -13.46
CA GLU A 141 -0.67 9.62 -14.62
C GLU A 141 -1.60 9.99 -15.79
N GLY A 142 -2.84 9.47 -15.81
CA GLY A 142 -3.89 9.83 -16.77
C GLY A 142 -3.70 9.21 -18.16
N ASP A 143 -2.49 9.26 -18.70
CA ASP A 143 -2.14 8.78 -20.04
C ASP A 143 -2.02 7.24 -20.13
N LYS A 144 -1.93 6.56 -18.97
CA LYS A 144 -1.74 5.10 -18.89
C LYS A 144 -3.02 4.36 -18.50
N MET A 145 -4.19 4.91 -18.87
CA MET A 145 -5.47 4.36 -18.46
C MET A 145 -5.74 2.93 -18.98
N ASP A 146 -5.30 2.60 -20.20
CA ASP A 146 -5.45 1.25 -20.74
C ASP A 146 -4.53 0.24 -20.04
N GLN A 147 -3.34 0.68 -19.59
CA GLN A 147 -2.47 -0.15 -18.76
C GLN A 147 -3.14 -0.43 -17.41
N ALA A 148 -3.70 0.60 -16.77
CA ALA A 148 -4.46 0.43 -15.52
C ALA A 148 -5.63 -0.55 -15.70
N ASP A 149 -6.34 -0.47 -16.83
CA ASP A 149 -7.47 -1.35 -17.14
C ASP A 149 -7.06 -2.82 -17.22
N ALA A 150 -5.94 -3.10 -17.90
CA ALA A 150 -5.39 -4.45 -18.02
C ALA A 150 -4.99 -5.02 -16.65
N GLN A 151 -4.32 -4.21 -15.81
CA GLN A 151 -3.91 -4.64 -14.47
C GLN A 151 -5.11 -4.93 -13.56
N PHE A 152 -6.13 -4.05 -13.54
CA PHE A 152 -7.34 -4.32 -12.78
C PHE A 152 -8.10 -5.54 -13.30
N HIS A 153 -8.11 -5.76 -14.61
CA HIS A 153 -8.74 -6.93 -15.20
C HIS A 153 -8.04 -8.22 -14.74
N PHE A 154 -6.70 -8.24 -14.73
CA PHE A 154 -5.93 -9.38 -14.24
C PHE A 154 -6.24 -9.69 -12.75
N VAL A 155 -6.26 -8.66 -11.90
CA VAL A 155 -6.64 -8.80 -10.48
C VAL A 155 -8.06 -9.35 -10.33
N LEU A 156 -9.01 -8.92 -11.16
CA LEU A 156 -10.39 -9.42 -11.11
C LEU A 156 -10.54 -10.85 -11.64
N ASN A 157 -9.65 -11.30 -12.52
CA ASN A 157 -9.65 -12.70 -12.97
C ASN A 157 -9.18 -13.64 -11.84
N GLN A 158 -8.24 -13.19 -11.00
CA GLN A 158 -7.80 -13.92 -9.80
C GLN A 158 -8.81 -13.82 -8.65
N SER A 159 -9.30 -12.60 -8.39
CA SER A 159 -10.24 -12.30 -7.31
C SER A 159 -11.42 -11.47 -7.85
N PRO A 160 -12.50 -12.12 -8.32
CA PRO A 160 -13.65 -11.45 -8.95
C PRO A 160 -14.40 -10.46 -8.05
N ASN A 161 -14.13 -10.52 -6.74
CA ASN A 161 -14.75 -9.72 -5.70
C ASN A 161 -13.77 -8.72 -5.06
N ASN A 162 -12.59 -8.50 -5.65
CA ASN A 162 -11.64 -7.50 -5.15
C ASN A 162 -12.23 -6.08 -5.27
N ILE A 163 -12.53 -5.46 -4.12
CA ILE A 163 -13.21 -4.16 -4.06
C ILE A 163 -12.37 -3.05 -4.71
N PRO A 164 -11.07 -2.87 -4.37
CA PRO A 164 -10.22 -1.89 -5.05
C PRO A 164 -10.23 -2.02 -6.58
N ALA A 165 -10.11 -3.23 -7.11
CA ALA A 165 -10.12 -3.44 -8.56
C ALA A 165 -11.46 -3.10 -9.21
N LEU A 166 -12.58 -3.46 -8.57
CA LEU A 166 -13.92 -3.08 -9.04
C LEU A 166 -14.09 -1.55 -9.08
N LEU A 167 -13.61 -0.84 -8.06
CA LEU A 167 -13.64 0.63 -8.03
C LEU A 167 -12.72 1.24 -9.09
N GLY A 168 -11.54 0.64 -9.31
CA GLY A 168 -10.62 1.02 -10.39
C GLY A 168 -11.27 0.93 -11.77
N LYS A 169 -11.87 -0.22 -12.10
CA LYS A 169 -12.63 -0.41 -13.36
C LYS A 169 -13.81 0.54 -13.49
N ALA A 170 -14.50 0.84 -12.39
CA ALA A 170 -15.60 1.80 -12.38
C ALA A 170 -15.10 3.22 -12.72
N CYS A 171 -13.97 3.64 -12.14
CA CYS A 171 -13.33 4.92 -12.42
C CYS A 171 -12.90 5.03 -13.89
N ILE A 172 -12.29 3.98 -14.44
CA ILE A 172 -11.91 3.92 -15.87
C ILE A 172 -13.13 4.04 -16.77
N SER A 173 -14.18 3.26 -16.50
CA SER A 173 -15.42 3.28 -17.29
C SER A 173 -16.07 4.67 -17.24
N PHE A 174 -16.07 5.32 -16.07
CA PHE A 174 -16.58 6.67 -15.89
C PHE A 174 -15.80 7.69 -16.72
N ASN A 175 -14.47 7.61 -16.71
CA ASN A 175 -13.60 8.49 -17.52
C ASN A 175 -13.78 8.26 -19.02
N LYS A 176 -14.03 7.01 -19.44
CA LYS A 176 -14.39 6.64 -20.82
C LYS A 176 -15.83 7.04 -21.20
N LYS A 177 -16.57 7.71 -20.32
CA LYS A 177 -17.99 8.09 -20.47
C LYS A 177 -18.96 6.91 -20.58
N ASP A 178 -18.52 5.69 -20.27
CA ASP A 178 -19.40 4.53 -20.09
C ASP A 178 -19.97 4.52 -18.67
N TYR A 179 -20.96 5.38 -18.45
CA TYR A 179 -21.63 5.50 -17.16
C TYR A 179 -22.42 4.24 -16.78
N ARG A 180 -22.89 3.47 -17.78
CA ARG A 180 -23.64 2.22 -17.53
C ARG A 180 -22.70 1.13 -17.01
N GLY A 181 -21.54 0.97 -17.64
CA GLY A 181 -20.49 0.07 -17.17
C GLY A 181 -19.95 0.48 -15.79
N ALA A 182 -19.68 1.78 -15.60
CA ALA A 182 -19.23 2.32 -14.30
C ALA A 182 -20.22 1.97 -13.18
N LEU A 183 -21.52 2.20 -13.39
CA LEU A 183 -22.56 1.91 -12.41
C LEU A 183 -22.64 0.41 -12.07
N ALA A 184 -22.44 -0.48 -13.06
CA ALA A 184 -22.43 -1.92 -12.83
C ALA A 184 -21.29 -2.33 -11.88
N TYR A 185 -20.08 -1.82 -12.12
CA TYR A 185 -18.92 -2.07 -11.26
C TYR A 185 -19.10 -1.49 -9.84
N TYR A 186 -19.60 -0.25 -9.72
CA TYR A 186 -19.90 0.33 -8.40
C TYR A 186 -20.94 -0.48 -7.63
N LYS A 187 -22.02 -0.92 -8.29
CA LYS A 187 -23.04 -1.79 -7.67
C LYS A 187 -22.44 -3.11 -7.21
N LYS A 188 -21.56 -3.71 -8.00
CA LYS A 188 -20.87 -4.96 -7.62
C LYS A 188 -19.99 -4.75 -6.39
N ALA A 189 -19.19 -3.69 -6.37
CA ALA A 189 -18.33 -3.35 -5.22
C ALA A 189 -19.15 -3.15 -3.92
N LEU A 190 -20.27 -2.43 -4.00
CA LEU A 190 -21.18 -2.22 -2.87
C LEU A 190 -21.84 -3.52 -2.40
N ARG A 191 -22.16 -4.45 -3.30
CA ARG A 191 -22.73 -5.75 -2.93
C ARG A 191 -21.74 -6.57 -2.11
N THR A 192 -20.47 -6.59 -2.51
CA THR A 192 -19.39 -7.34 -1.86
C THR A 192 -19.05 -6.85 -0.45
N ASN A 193 -19.24 -5.55 -0.15
CA ASN A 193 -19.08 -5.03 1.23
C ASN A 193 -20.39 -4.42 1.78
N PRO A 194 -21.25 -5.21 2.45
CA PRO A 194 -22.48 -4.73 3.06
C PRO A 194 -22.30 -3.72 4.20
N GLY A 195 -21.10 -3.62 4.79
CA GLY A 195 -20.80 -2.75 5.94
C GLY A 195 -20.46 -1.30 5.59
N CYS A 196 -20.43 -0.93 4.30
CA CYS A 196 -20.15 0.45 3.92
C CYS A 196 -21.38 1.34 4.23
N PRO A 197 -21.24 2.47 4.96
CA PRO A 197 -22.37 3.27 5.47
C PRO A 197 -23.35 3.79 4.39
N GLY A 198 -22.99 3.73 3.11
CA GLY A 198 -23.87 4.07 1.98
C GLY A 198 -25.03 3.10 1.73
N LYS A 199 -24.95 1.85 2.20
CA LYS A 199 -26.00 0.84 1.93
C LYS A 199 -27.28 1.03 2.75
N ARG A 200 -27.19 1.61 3.95
CA ARG A 200 -28.37 1.80 4.82
C ARG A 200 -29.39 2.82 4.31
N LYS A 201 -29.00 3.78 3.46
CA LYS A 201 -29.93 4.77 2.91
C LYS A 201 -30.70 4.31 1.67
N ALA A 202 -30.24 3.28 0.96
CA ALA A 202 -30.87 2.84 -0.29
C ALA A 202 -31.98 1.78 -0.10
N LEU A 203 -32.11 1.21 1.10
CA LEU A 203 -33.07 0.13 1.40
C LEU A 203 -34.31 0.59 2.18
N SER A 204 -34.45 1.88 2.52
CA SER A 204 -35.64 2.41 3.21
C SER A 204 -36.61 3.18 2.29
N LEU A 205 -36.46 3.07 0.97
CA LEU A 205 -37.38 3.61 -0.02
C LEU A 205 -37.99 2.46 -0.83
N LYS A 206 -38.75 1.62 -0.13
CA LYS A 206 -39.83 0.82 -0.69
C LYS A 206 -41.11 1.21 0.01
#